data_AF-A0A9E6CHU6-F1
#
_entry.id   AF-A0A9E6CHU6-F1
#
_cell.length_a   1.000
_cell.length_b   1.000
_cell.length_c   1.000
_cell.angle_alpha   90.00
_cell.angle_beta   90.00
_cell.angle_gamma   90.00
#
_symmetry.space_group_name_H-M   'P 1'
#
loop_
_entity.id
_entity.type
_entity.pdbx_description
1 polymer ?
#
loop_
_entity_poly.entity_id
_entity_poly.type
_entity_poly.pdbx_seq_one_letter_code
_entity_poly.pdbx_strand_id
1 'polypeptide(L)'
;DGKCLRGGCNFWTLVLIGYAGAIGIATLSDSVIPYLGETLLNMPNRGAHIGFIEQWWLVNPLALLGITIAYFRPSTKIPHLGHVLVSTWASLFHVIMAIGQGVDWIQCVVIFIFLFLAVWIPCCISDIVFPLLFVKEARK
;
A
#
# COMPACT_ATOMS: atom_id res chain seq x y z
N ASP A 1 24.72 -5.30 -9.59
CA ASP A 1 24.67 -6.47 -10.50
C ASP A 1 23.60 -7.48 -10.09
N GLY A 2 22.40 -7.31 -10.65
CA GLY A 2 21.20 -8.11 -10.39
C GLY A 2 21.19 -9.49 -11.05
N LYS A 3 22.19 -10.33 -10.78
CA LYS A 3 22.30 -11.69 -11.34
C LYS A 3 21.26 -12.68 -10.78
N CYS A 4 20.46 -12.30 -9.78
CA CYS A 4 19.36 -13.14 -9.27
C CYS A 4 18.13 -13.22 -10.19
N LEU A 5 18.01 -12.36 -11.22
CA LEU A 5 16.86 -12.34 -12.12
C LEU A 5 16.93 -13.34 -13.28
N ARG A 6 17.99 -14.17 -13.39
CA ARG A 6 18.18 -15.12 -14.51
C ARG A 6 18.30 -16.61 -14.13
N GLY A 7 18.10 -16.96 -12.86
CA GLY A 7 18.13 -18.36 -12.41
C GLY A 7 16.75 -18.86 -11.97
N GLY A 8 15.88 -19.20 -12.92
CA GLY A 8 14.72 -20.08 -12.68
C GLY A 8 13.64 -19.59 -11.71
N CYS A 9 13.39 -18.28 -11.58
CA CYS A 9 12.20 -17.82 -10.86
C CYS A 9 10.97 -18.02 -11.76
N ASN A 10 10.05 -18.90 -11.36
CA ASN A 10 8.82 -19.16 -12.09
C ASN A 10 8.05 -17.83 -12.21
N PHE A 11 7.62 -17.43 -13.41
CA PHE A 11 6.82 -16.20 -13.61
C PHE A 11 5.62 -16.13 -12.64
N TRP A 12 5.03 -17.30 -12.36
CA TRP A 12 4.00 -17.49 -11.35
C TRP A 12 4.41 -17.08 -9.94
N THR A 13 5.64 -17.35 -9.53
CA THR A 13 6.19 -16.93 -8.23
C THR A 13 6.30 -15.41 -8.15
N LEU A 14 6.73 -14.74 -9.22
CA LEU A 14 6.75 -13.27 -9.29
C LEU A 14 5.34 -12.68 -9.15
N VAL A 15 4.37 -13.23 -9.88
CA VAL A 15 2.97 -12.76 -9.83
C VAL A 15 2.38 -12.98 -8.44
N LEU A 16 2.55 -14.16 -7.84
CA LEU A 16 2.01 -14.46 -6.51
C LEU A 16 2.61 -13.56 -5.43
N ILE A 17 3.93 -13.40 -5.44
CA ILE A 17 4.64 -12.55 -4.49
C ILE A 17 4.23 -11.09 -4.70
N GLY A 18 4.29 -10.59 -5.94
CA GLY A 18 3.92 -9.20 -6.25
C GLY A 18 2.47 -8.88 -5.91
N TYR A 19 1.54 -9.81 -6.16
CA TYR A 19 0.12 -9.64 -5.87
C TYR A 19 -0.17 -9.65 -4.37
N ALA A 20 0.42 -10.61 -3.63
CA ALA A 20 0.27 -10.68 -2.19
C ALA A 20 0.87 -9.45 -1.49
N GLY A 21 2.02 -8.96 -1.96
CA GLY A 21 2.66 -7.75 -1.45
C GLY A 21 1.83 -6.51 -1.74
N ALA A 22 1.40 -6.31 -3.00
CA ALA A 22 0.63 -5.14 -3.39
C ALA A 22 -0.71 -5.04 -2.65
N ILE A 23 -1.50 -6.12 -2.63
CA ILE A 23 -2.82 -6.10 -2.00
C ILE A 23 -2.72 -6.08 -0.48
N GLY A 24 -1.79 -6.85 0.10
CA GLY A 24 -1.62 -6.89 1.54
C GLY A 24 -1.23 -5.53 2.11
N ILE A 25 -0.23 -4.88 1.50
CA ILE A 25 0.25 -3.57 1.96
C ILE A 25 -0.76 -2.46 1.65
N ALA A 26 -1.35 -2.43 0.45
CA ALA A 26 -2.38 -1.45 0.13
C ALA A 26 -3.59 -1.56 1.07
N THR A 27 -4.06 -2.78 1.35
CA THR A 27 -5.21 -2.96 2.26
C THR A 27 -4.86 -2.53 3.70
N LEU A 28 -3.65 -2.85 4.15
CA LEU A 28 -3.20 -2.47 5.49
C LEU A 28 -3.10 -0.94 5.63
N SER A 29 -2.47 -0.30 4.66
CA SER A 29 -2.22 1.14 4.63
C SER A 29 -3.48 1.97 4.41
N ASP A 30 -4.32 1.56 3.44
CA ASP A 30 -5.41 2.39 2.91
C ASP A 30 -6.71 2.23 3.72
N SER A 31 -6.89 1.08 4.37
CA SER A 31 -8.17 0.73 5.03
C SER A 31 -7.99 0.36 6.50
N VAL A 32 -7.03 -0.51 6.83
CA VAL A 32 -6.90 -1.06 8.20
C VAL A 32 -6.36 -0.01 9.16
N ILE A 33 -5.27 0.68 8.82
CA ILE A 33 -4.68 1.68 9.70
C ILE A 33 -5.61 2.89 9.88
N PRO A 34 -6.24 3.46 8.83
CA PRO A 34 -7.25 4.51 8.98
C PRO A 34 -8.41 4.10 9.87
N TYR A 35 -8.95 2.90 9.70
CA TYR A 35 -10.01 2.37 10.56
C TYR A 35 -9.59 2.23 12.04
N LEU A 36 -8.34 1.81 12.30
CA LEU A 36 -7.80 1.79 13.66
C LEU A 36 -7.67 3.21 14.24
N GLY A 37 -7.28 4.19 13.42
CA GLY A 37 -7.25 5.60 13.79
C GLY A 37 -8.64 6.14 14.15
N GLU A 38 -9.64 5.89 13.31
CA GLU A 38 -11.05 6.22 13.56
C GLU A 38 -11.58 5.55 14.85
N THR A 39 -11.16 4.31 15.09
CA THR A 39 -11.53 3.55 16.28
C THR A 39 -10.94 4.16 17.54
N LEU A 40 -9.65 4.49 17.52
CA LEU A 40 -8.92 5.09 18.65
C LEU A 40 -9.41 6.52 18.95
N LEU A 41 -9.74 7.30 17.91
CA LEU A 41 -10.23 8.69 18.04
C LEU A 41 -11.73 8.78 18.32
N ASN A 42 -12.42 7.65 18.49
CA ASN A 42 -13.85 7.57 18.77
C ASN A 42 -14.72 8.37 17.80
N MET A 43 -14.37 8.30 16.50
CA MET A 43 -15.11 9.01 15.45
C MET A 43 -16.52 8.43 15.26
N PRO A 44 -17.50 9.26 14.87
CA PRO A 44 -18.92 8.87 14.84
C PRO A 44 -19.26 7.88 13.71
N ASN A 45 -18.58 7.95 12.57
CA ASN A 45 -18.85 7.11 11.39
C ASN A 45 -17.69 6.15 11.11
N ARG A 46 -17.52 5.14 11.97
CA ARG A 46 -16.49 4.11 11.78
C ARG A 46 -16.95 3.10 10.74
N GLY A 47 -16.15 2.89 9.70
CA GLY A 47 -16.43 1.86 8.70
C GLY A 47 -15.13 1.35 8.11
N ALA A 48 -14.89 0.04 8.13
CA ALA A 48 -13.73 -0.53 7.45
C ALA A 48 -14.07 -0.73 5.96
N HIS A 49 -13.73 0.23 5.10
CA HIS A 49 -13.90 0.07 3.65
C HIS A 49 -12.72 -0.71 3.08
N ILE A 50 -12.86 -2.02 3.02
CA ILE A 50 -11.82 -2.90 2.47
C ILE A 50 -11.88 -2.79 0.94
N GLY A 51 -10.97 -2.00 0.36
CA GLY A 51 -10.91 -1.76 -1.08
C GLY A 51 -10.79 -3.05 -1.91
N PHE A 52 -10.14 -4.09 -1.37
CA PHE A 52 -10.04 -5.40 -2.01
C PHE A 52 -11.40 -6.11 -2.19
N ILE A 53 -12.38 -5.85 -1.33
CA ILE A 53 -13.69 -6.50 -1.35
C ILE A 53 -14.72 -5.57 -2.02
N GLU A 54 -14.76 -4.30 -1.60
CA GLU A 54 -15.73 -3.33 -2.12
C GLU A 54 -15.39 -2.85 -3.53
N GLN A 55 -14.11 -2.66 -3.82
CA GLN A 55 -13.60 -2.18 -5.11
C GLN A 55 -12.65 -3.18 -5.76
N TRP A 56 -12.94 -4.48 -5.62
CA TRP A 56 -12.15 -5.58 -6.18
C TRP A 56 -11.85 -5.40 -7.68
N TRP A 57 -12.82 -4.86 -8.43
CA TRP A 57 -12.72 -4.57 -9.86
C TRP A 57 -11.70 -3.47 -10.20
N LEU A 58 -11.40 -2.58 -9.26
CA LEU A 58 -10.39 -1.53 -9.45
C LEU A 58 -9.03 -1.98 -8.90
N VAL A 59 -9.02 -2.54 -7.68
CA VAL A 59 -7.79 -2.90 -6.96
C VAL A 59 -7.03 -4.04 -7.65
N ASN A 60 -7.72 -5.11 -8.06
CA ASN A 60 -7.04 -6.28 -8.64
C ASN A 60 -6.44 -5.98 -10.02
N PRO A 61 -7.14 -5.28 -10.94
CA PRO A 61 -6.53 -4.87 -12.20
C PRO A 61 -5.38 -3.88 -12.04
N LEU A 62 -5.45 -2.95 -11.07
CA LEU A 62 -4.33 -2.05 -10.77
C LEU A 62 -3.12 -2.81 -10.24
N ALA A 63 -3.32 -3.78 -9.35
CA ALA A 63 -2.26 -4.64 -8.85
C ALA A 63 -1.59 -5.44 -9.98
N LEU A 64 -2.38 -6.02 -10.89
CA LEU A 64 -1.87 -6.73 -12.06
C LEU A 64 -1.14 -5.80 -13.03
N LEU A 65 -1.63 -4.57 -13.25
CA LEU A 65 -0.94 -3.56 -14.03
C LEU A 65 0.41 -3.18 -13.40
N GLY A 66 0.47 -3.00 -12.09
CA GLY A 66 1.71 -2.75 -11.37
C GLY A 66 2.73 -3.86 -11.57
N ILE A 67 2.31 -5.12 -11.44
CA ILE A 67 3.17 -6.30 -11.63
C ILE A 67 3.65 -6.42 -13.09
N THR A 68 2.77 -6.19 -14.07
CA THR A 68 3.15 -6.24 -15.49
C THR A 68 4.14 -5.11 -15.85
N ILE A 69 3.93 -3.89 -15.37
CA ILE A 69 4.87 -2.79 -15.54
C ILE A 69 6.22 -3.12 -14.88
N ALA A 70 6.21 -3.67 -13.67
CA ALA A 70 7.43 -4.09 -12.98
C ALA A 70 8.18 -5.21 -13.71
N TYR A 71 7.46 -6.13 -14.36
CA TYR A 71 8.07 -7.19 -15.19
C TYR A 71 8.82 -6.62 -16.40
N PHE A 72 8.24 -5.66 -17.12
CA PHE A 72 8.87 -5.06 -18.30
C PHE A 72 9.90 -3.96 -17.96
N ARG A 73 9.71 -3.23 -16.87
CA ARG A 73 10.49 -2.05 -16.47
C ARG A 73 10.73 -2.03 -14.94
N PRO A 74 11.54 -2.95 -14.41
CA PRO A 74 11.72 -3.12 -12.96
C PRO A 74 12.39 -1.93 -12.25
N SER A 75 13.05 -1.03 -12.98
CA SER A 75 13.89 0.05 -12.42
C SER A 75 13.22 1.43 -12.49
N THR A 76 11.93 1.54 -12.16
CA THR A 76 11.22 2.83 -12.23
C THR A 76 10.80 3.32 -10.85
N LYS A 77 11.10 4.59 -10.52
CA LYS A 77 10.58 5.26 -9.30
C LYS A 77 9.10 5.66 -9.42
N ILE A 78 8.54 5.56 -10.62
CA ILE A 78 7.19 6.02 -10.96
C ILE A 78 6.10 5.13 -10.33
N PRO A 79 6.17 3.79 -10.39
CA PRO A 79 5.16 2.92 -9.76
C PRO A 79 5.15 3.04 -8.23
N HIS A 80 6.33 3.20 -7.62
CA HIS A 80 6.46 3.44 -6.18
C HIS A 80 5.80 4.77 -5.77
N LEU A 81 6.14 5.87 -6.46
CA LEU A 81 5.52 7.17 -6.21
C LEU A 81 4.00 7.13 -6.43
N GLY A 82 3.57 6.46 -7.49
CA GLY A 82 2.14 6.28 -7.80
C GLY A 82 1.41 5.53 -6.70
N HIS A 83 1.95 4.42 -6.20
CA HIS A 83 1.36 3.66 -5.11
C HIS A 83 1.23 4.50 -3.84
N VAL A 84 2.31 5.18 -3.43
CA VAL A 84 2.29 6.05 -2.22
C VAL A 84 1.25 7.17 -2.35
N LEU A 85 1.18 7.84 -3.51
CA LEU A 85 0.20 8.91 -3.74
C LEU A 85 -1.24 8.38 -3.67
N VAL A 86 -1.54 7.27 -4.35
CA VAL A 86 -2.88 6.67 -4.35
C VAL A 86 -3.28 6.22 -2.95
N SER A 87 -2.37 5.60 -2.20
CA SER A 87 -2.59 5.19 -0.81
C SER A 87 -2.84 6.37 0.14
N THR A 88 -2.09 7.47 -0.01
CA THR A 88 -2.35 8.69 0.76
C THR A 88 -3.70 9.31 0.44
N TRP A 89 -4.13 9.29 -0.82
CA TRP A 89 -5.45 9.76 -1.23
C TRP A 89 -6.57 8.90 -0.65
N ALA A 90 -6.47 7.57 -0.75
CA ALA A 90 -7.46 6.65 -0.21
C ALA A 90 -7.66 6.86 1.30
N SER A 91 -6.56 6.90 2.05
CA SER A 91 -6.57 7.13 3.49
C SER A 91 -7.15 8.50 3.87
N LEU A 92 -6.83 9.55 3.09
CA LEU A 92 -7.38 10.88 3.31
C LEU A 92 -8.90 10.92 3.10
N PHE A 93 -9.41 10.30 2.03
CA PHE A 93 -10.86 10.21 1.80
C PHE A 93 -11.56 9.47 2.92
N HIS A 94 -10.96 8.39 3.42
CA HIS A 94 -11.48 7.61 4.55
C HIS A 94 -11.67 8.48 5.80
N VAL A 95 -10.63 9.21 6.18
CA VAL A 95 -10.64 10.09 7.36
C VAL A 95 -11.65 11.24 7.19
N ILE A 96 -11.73 11.85 6.00
CA ILE A 96 -12.69 12.93 5.73
C ILE A 96 -14.14 12.41 5.78
N MET A 97 -14.40 11.23 5.21
CA MET A 97 -15.72 10.59 5.26
C MET A 97 -16.11 10.23 6.71
N ALA A 98 -15.16 9.78 7.53
CA ALA A 98 -15.39 9.45 8.93
C ALA A 98 -15.69 10.68 9.81
N ILE A 99 -15.08 11.83 9.52
CA ILE A 99 -15.28 13.10 10.26
C ILE A 99 -16.68 13.69 10.00
N GLY A 100 -17.14 13.65 8.74
CA GLY A 100 -18.51 14.05 8.36
C GLY A 100 -18.89 15.53 8.58
N GLN A 101 -17.92 16.38 8.96
CA GLN A 101 -18.09 17.81 9.24
C GLN A 101 -16.84 18.59 8.79
N GLY A 102 -16.88 19.93 8.85
CA GLY A 102 -15.75 20.78 8.46
C GLY A 102 -14.50 20.50 9.29
N VAL A 103 -13.34 20.44 8.63
CA VAL A 103 -12.05 20.11 9.27
C VAL A 103 -11.41 21.39 9.82
N ASP A 104 -11.09 21.40 11.11
CA ASP A 104 -10.36 22.51 11.74
C ASP A 104 -8.85 22.45 11.44
N TRP A 105 -8.14 23.57 11.56
CA TRP A 105 -6.70 23.65 11.29
C TRP A 105 -5.88 22.67 12.15
N ILE A 106 -6.26 22.46 13.41
CA ILE A 106 -5.58 21.50 14.30
C ILE A 106 -5.81 20.07 13.81
N GLN A 107 -7.03 19.75 13.36
CA GLN A 107 -7.36 18.44 12.82
C GLN A 107 -6.57 18.17 11.54
N CYS A 108 -6.38 19.17 10.65
CA CYS A 108 -5.53 19.02 9.46
C CYS A 108 -4.10 18.60 9.82
N VAL A 109 -3.50 19.19 10.86
CA VAL A 109 -2.13 18.82 11.30
C VAL A 109 -2.10 17.39 11.85
N VAL A 110 -3.09 17.02 12.66
CA VAL A 110 -3.19 15.65 13.22
C VAL A 110 -3.40 14.62 12.12
N ILE A 111 -4.28 14.89 11.15
CA ILE A 111 -4.54 14.03 9.99
C ILE A 111 -3.27 13.90 9.15
N PHE A 112 -2.54 15.00 8.92
CA PHE A 112 -1.29 14.96 8.18
C PHE A 112 -0.24 14.06 8.85
N ILE A 113 -0.01 14.23 10.15
CA ILE A 113 0.93 13.39 10.92
C ILE A 113 0.47 11.93 10.92
N PHE A 114 -0.83 11.71 11.13
CA PHE A 114 -1.41 10.38 11.11
C PHE A 114 -1.23 9.70 9.76
N LEU A 115 -1.58 10.35 8.65
CA LEU A 115 -1.40 9.83 7.29
C LEU A 115 0.08 9.58 6.95
N PHE A 116 0.97 10.47 7.39
CA PHE A 116 2.40 10.27 7.20
C PHE A 116 2.89 8.99 7.90
N LEU A 117 2.50 8.77 9.16
CA LEU A 117 2.87 7.55 9.88
C LEU A 117 2.13 6.32 9.36
N ALA A 118 0.85 6.45 9.04
CA ALA A 118 -0.04 5.36 8.64
C ALA A 118 0.24 4.85 7.23
N VAL A 119 0.68 5.72 6.32
CA VAL A 119 0.86 5.37 4.91
C VAL A 119 2.33 5.20 4.57
N TRP A 120 3.17 6.19 4.89
CA TRP A 120 4.58 6.10 4.47
C TRP A 120 5.35 5.04 5.21
N ILE A 121 5.15 4.84 6.51
CA ILE A 121 5.91 3.83 7.26
C ILE A 121 5.65 2.43 6.72
N PRO A 122 4.40 1.92 6.64
CA PRO A 122 4.17 0.57 6.14
C PRO A 122 4.50 0.41 4.65
N CYS A 123 4.19 1.39 3.79
CA CYS A 123 4.51 1.32 2.35
C CYS A 123 6.02 1.37 2.09
N CYS A 124 6.78 2.20 2.81
CA CYS A 124 8.23 2.28 2.62
C CYS A 124 8.96 1.09 3.25
N ILE A 125 8.49 0.59 4.41
CA ILE A 125 9.07 -0.60 5.05
C ILE A 125 8.83 -1.82 4.18
N SER A 126 7.63 -1.99 3.61
CA SER A 126 7.36 -3.12 2.74
C SER A 126 8.29 -3.15 1.53
N ASP A 127 8.60 -2.00 0.94
CA ASP A 127 9.47 -1.94 -0.24
C ASP A 127 10.92 -2.34 0.05
N ILE A 128 11.33 -2.35 1.32
CA ILE A 128 12.65 -2.83 1.75
C ILE A 128 12.55 -4.30 2.22
N VAL A 129 11.57 -4.62 3.04
CA VAL A 129 11.42 -5.95 3.65
C VAL A 129 11.06 -7.00 2.60
N PHE A 130 10.18 -6.66 1.65
CA PHE A 130 9.66 -7.62 0.69
C PHE A 130 10.75 -8.17 -0.24
N PRO A 131 11.62 -7.34 -0.87
CA PRO A 131 12.74 -7.86 -1.66
C PRO A 131 13.75 -8.65 -0.82
N LEU A 132 14.01 -8.24 0.42
CA LEU A 132 14.95 -8.91 1.32
C LEU A 132 14.47 -10.30 1.77
N LEU A 133 13.17 -10.49 1.97
CA LEU A 133 12.58 -11.79 2.32
C LEU A 133 12.76 -12.84 1.21
N PHE A 134 12.83 -12.40 -0.04
CA PHE A 134 12.95 -13.29 -1.20
C PHE A 134 14.37 -13.32 -1.80
N VAL A 135 15.31 -12.53 -1.26
CA VAL A 135 16.71 -12.68 -1.61
C VAL A 135 17.27 -13.91 -0.88
N LYS A 136 17.57 -14.97 -1.63
CA LYS A 136 18.36 -16.07 -1.09
C LYS A 136 19.76 -15.53 -0.83
N GLU A 137 20.23 -15.62 0.42
CA GLU A 137 21.66 -15.52 0.68
C GLU A 137 22.37 -16.54 -0.22
N ALA A 138 23.24 -16.04 -1.09
CA ALA A 138 24.19 -16.91 -1.77
C ALA A 138 25.07 -17.51 -0.67
N ARG A 139 24.75 -18.74 -0.25
CA ARG A 139 25.59 -19.53 0.64
C ARG A 139 27.03 -19.47 0.09
N LYS A 140 27.94 -18.89 0.88
CA LYS A 140 29.38 -19.10 0.69
C LYS A 140 29.72 -20.57 0.94
#